data_AF-M4AF86-F1
#
_entry.id   AF-M4AF86-F1
#
_cell.length_a   1.000
_cell.length_b   1.000
_cell.length_c   1.000
_cell.angle_alpha   90.00
_cell.angle_beta   90.00
_cell.angle_gamma   90.00
#
_symmetry.space_group_name_H-M   'P 1'
#
loop_
_entity.id
_entity.type
_entity.pdbx_description
1 polymer ?
#
loop_
_entity_poly.entity_id
_entity_poly.type
_entity_poly.pdbx_seq_one_letter_code
_entity_poly.pdbx_strand_id
1 'polypeptide(L)'
;MTSEGKDAGIMLDPQLIQETGEVYRNPTEVQMSQIVLPCHANHCGELSVGQLLKWMDSTACLSAERHAGCSCVTASVDDIHFEHTIGVGQVVSIIAKVNRAFTSSMEVGILVTCEDLYSDRQWKVCHAFATFVSRRTESGKVQLKQVIPYTQMEQMEYSLAAERRRMRLIHAEIITDLLSSSTAQLGECQEYDDAVPSEKTRVESVELVLPPHANHQVSTFGGQIMAWMENVATIAASRLCNAHPTLRTIDMFHFRGPSHIGDRLVLKAIVNNAFKHSMEVGVCAEAYQGGEPLRHINSAFMTFEVLDSDRKPRTLPHLRPEPVDGRRRYKEAVARKKIRLDRKYIISCKQTQVPLSVPWDPSNQMYLSYNNVSALKLMDTRNNWVLTSEKNNVRLYTLEENQMLCVKVEMYVSVPAEQVFHLLSDLRRRKEWDRHYEECEVINQADEDDTLYRVVTPSVSKGGKGKDFILLASRRKPCDSRDPYLIALRSVTLPNHPPTEDFSRGEVLCAGFTIWEESSSVTKFTYYNQATPGVLPYISTDVAGLSSSFYSTFSACSQFLEANKDSLSALPSSSF
;
A
#
# COMPACT_ATOMS: atom_id res chain seq x y z
N MET A 1 -15.16 38.75 -5.66
CA MET A 1 -13.86 38.99 -5.02
C MET A 1 -13.34 37.64 -4.55
N THR A 2 -12.20 37.27 -5.11
CA THR A 2 -11.68 35.92 -5.34
C THR A 2 -11.16 35.26 -4.07
N SER A 3 -11.52 33.98 -3.91
CA SER A 3 -10.98 33.04 -2.94
C SER A 3 -9.63 32.51 -3.43
N GLU A 4 -8.54 32.84 -2.73
CA GLU A 4 -7.22 32.25 -2.95
C GLU A 4 -7.18 30.84 -2.34
N GLY A 5 -7.15 29.83 -3.21
CA GLY A 5 -6.78 28.47 -2.86
C GLY A 5 -5.27 28.43 -2.57
N LYS A 6 -4.90 27.91 -1.40
CA LYS A 6 -3.51 27.56 -1.09
C LYS A 6 -3.11 26.36 -1.94
N ASP A 7 -2.45 26.63 -3.06
CA ASP A 7 -1.62 25.64 -3.72
C ASP A 7 -0.54 25.17 -2.75
N ALA A 8 -0.43 23.85 -2.59
CA ALA A 8 0.70 23.22 -1.92
C ALA A 8 1.93 23.38 -2.81
N GLY A 9 2.54 24.57 -2.74
CA GLY A 9 3.78 24.89 -3.41
C GLY A 9 4.85 23.87 -3.03
N ILE A 10 5.51 23.33 -4.06
CA ILE A 10 6.76 22.58 -3.96
C ILE A 10 7.68 23.37 -3.02
N MET A 11 7.98 22.81 -1.84
CA MET A 11 9.05 23.33 -0.99
C MET A 11 10.36 23.16 -1.77
N LEU A 12 10.74 24.20 -2.50
CA LEU A 12 12.09 24.36 -3.04
C LEU A 12 13.05 24.45 -1.84
N ASP A 13 14.04 23.55 -1.84
CA ASP A 13 15.05 23.42 -0.80
C ASP A 13 15.68 24.78 -0.42
N PRO A 14 16.01 25.02 0.87
CA PRO A 14 16.98 26.05 1.21
C PRO A 14 18.32 25.66 0.57
N GLN A 15 18.69 26.39 -0.49
CA GLN A 15 19.92 26.17 -1.25
C GLN A 15 21.12 26.29 -0.30
N LEU A 16 21.84 25.19 -0.10
CA LEU A 16 23.15 25.21 0.55
C LEU A 16 24.15 25.82 -0.42
N ILE A 17 24.45 27.10 -0.23
CA ILE A 17 25.48 27.83 -0.98
C ILE A 17 26.83 27.44 -0.37
N GLN A 18 27.71 26.83 -1.18
CA GLN A 18 29.10 26.59 -0.76
C GLN A 18 29.85 27.92 -0.57
N GLU A 19 30.96 27.93 0.17
CA GLU A 19 31.78 29.14 0.40
C GLU A 19 32.26 29.83 -0.91
N THR A 20 32.13 29.15 -2.06
CA THR A 20 32.42 29.61 -3.42
C THR A 20 31.24 30.29 -4.15
N GLY A 21 30.04 30.32 -3.58
CA GLY A 21 28.85 30.91 -4.20
C GLY A 21 28.06 29.97 -5.12
N GLU A 22 28.48 28.71 -5.26
CA GLU A 22 27.77 27.70 -6.06
C GLU A 22 26.73 26.92 -5.22
N VAL A 23 25.57 26.65 -5.81
CA VAL A 23 24.50 25.83 -5.21
C VAL A 23 24.99 24.39 -5.12
N TYR A 24 25.00 23.80 -3.91
CA TYR A 24 25.35 22.40 -3.72
C TYR A 24 24.45 21.50 -4.57
N ARG A 25 25.05 20.77 -5.51
CA ARG A 25 24.38 19.73 -6.30
C ARG A 25 25.05 18.41 -6.00
N ASN A 26 24.26 17.36 -5.74
CA ASN A 26 24.80 16.05 -5.49
C ASN A 26 25.62 15.59 -6.72
N PRO A 27 26.88 15.18 -6.55
CA PRO A 27 27.77 14.87 -7.69
C PRO A 27 27.28 13.67 -8.52
N THR A 28 26.42 12.83 -7.94
CA THR A 28 25.83 11.68 -8.63
C THR A 28 24.53 12.02 -9.37
N GLU A 29 24.01 13.25 -9.21
CA GLU A 29 22.73 13.65 -9.79
C GLU A 29 22.80 13.76 -11.31
N VAL A 30 21.88 13.08 -11.99
CA VAL A 30 21.67 13.14 -13.43
C VAL A 30 20.26 13.61 -13.68
N GLN A 31 20.11 14.58 -14.57
CA GLN A 31 18.82 15.07 -15.02
C GLN A 31 18.67 14.83 -16.53
N MET A 32 17.51 14.31 -16.92
CA MET A 32 17.10 14.16 -18.30
C MET A 32 15.75 14.86 -18.49
N SER A 33 15.67 15.77 -19.46
CA SER A 33 14.42 16.41 -19.86
C SER A 33 14.08 16.02 -21.30
N GLN A 34 12.85 15.58 -21.54
CA GLN A 34 12.38 15.15 -22.86
C GLN A 34 10.97 15.69 -23.11
N ILE A 35 10.73 16.24 -24.29
CA ILE A 35 9.37 16.55 -24.75
C ILE A 35 8.69 15.27 -25.24
N VAL A 36 7.43 15.08 -24.85
CA VAL A 36 6.64 13.93 -25.30
C VAL A 36 6.18 14.17 -26.72
N LEU A 37 6.75 13.41 -27.66
CA LEU A 37 6.41 13.43 -29.07
C LEU A 37 5.36 12.36 -29.38
N PRO A 38 4.63 12.47 -30.50
CA PRO A 38 3.66 11.44 -30.93
C PRO A 38 4.26 10.03 -31.03
N CYS A 39 5.53 9.90 -31.39
CA CYS A 39 6.21 8.59 -31.45
C CYS A 39 6.48 7.96 -30.06
N HIS A 40 6.37 8.74 -28.99
CA HIS A 40 6.51 8.27 -27.60
C HIS A 40 5.16 7.89 -26.99
N ALA A 41 4.05 8.22 -27.65
CA ALA A 41 2.71 8.10 -27.10
C ALA A 41 1.98 6.82 -27.56
N ASN A 42 1.00 6.43 -26.76
CA ASN A 42 0.00 5.43 -27.09
C ASN A 42 -1.07 6.03 -28.02
N HIS A 43 -2.03 5.21 -28.44
CA HIS A 43 -3.14 5.61 -29.32
C HIS A 43 -4.06 6.69 -28.70
N CYS A 44 -4.03 6.88 -27.39
CA CYS A 44 -4.77 7.94 -26.67
C CYS A 44 -4.00 9.28 -26.64
N GLY A 45 -2.79 9.35 -27.19
CA GLY A 45 -1.95 10.55 -27.10
C GLY A 45 -1.34 10.75 -25.71
N GLU A 46 -1.21 9.69 -24.91
CA GLU A 46 -0.52 9.68 -23.63
C GLU A 46 0.83 8.96 -23.77
N LEU A 47 1.86 9.39 -23.04
CA LEU A 47 3.17 8.76 -23.01
C LEU A 47 3.06 7.26 -22.69
N SER A 48 3.64 6.41 -23.55
CA SER A 48 3.77 4.98 -23.26
C SER A 48 4.60 4.79 -22.00
N VAL A 49 4.06 4.04 -21.04
CA VAL A 49 4.74 3.82 -19.76
C VAL A 49 6.01 2.99 -19.96
N GLY A 50 6.05 2.09 -20.93
CA GLY A 50 7.27 1.41 -21.34
C GLY A 50 8.37 2.39 -21.77
N GLN A 51 8.04 3.43 -22.54
CA GLN A 51 9.00 4.46 -22.92
C GLN A 51 9.49 5.26 -21.70
N LEU A 52 8.59 5.59 -20.76
CA LEU A 52 8.96 6.24 -19.51
C LEU A 52 9.92 5.39 -18.67
N LEU A 53 9.65 4.08 -18.51
CA LEU A 53 10.50 3.14 -17.79
C LEU A 53 11.90 3.04 -18.42
N LYS A 54 11.97 3.10 -19.76
CA LYS A 54 13.24 3.13 -20.48
C LYS A 54 14.06 4.38 -20.17
N TRP A 55 13.43 5.56 -20.15
CA TRP A 55 14.11 6.81 -19.79
C TRP A 55 14.52 6.85 -18.32
N MET A 56 13.66 6.36 -17.41
CA MET A 56 13.96 6.23 -15.98
C MET A 56 15.20 5.37 -15.74
N ASP A 57 15.23 4.16 -16.31
CA ASP A 57 16.37 3.24 -16.17
C ASP A 57 17.65 3.83 -16.79
N SER A 58 17.55 4.46 -17.96
CA SER A 58 18.72 5.09 -18.61
C SER A 58 19.32 6.21 -17.75
N THR A 59 18.47 7.06 -17.18
CA THR A 59 18.91 8.18 -16.31
C THR A 59 19.51 7.65 -15.01
N ALA A 60 18.89 6.63 -14.42
CA ALA A 60 19.37 6.00 -13.20
C ALA A 60 20.68 5.22 -13.40
N CYS A 61 20.82 4.53 -14.53
CA CYS A 61 22.05 3.83 -14.91
C CYS A 61 23.20 4.82 -15.07
N LEU A 62 22.99 5.96 -15.75
CA LEU A 62 24.01 7.00 -15.87
C LEU A 62 24.44 7.58 -14.51
N SER A 63 23.50 7.76 -13.57
CA SER A 63 23.80 8.18 -12.20
C SER A 63 24.66 7.14 -11.48
N ALA A 64 24.32 5.86 -11.62
CA ALA A 64 25.07 4.75 -11.04
C ALA A 64 26.48 4.61 -11.64
N GLU A 65 26.61 4.68 -12.97
CA GLU A 65 27.88 4.60 -13.68
C GLU A 65 28.79 5.80 -13.33
N ARG A 66 28.23 7.00 -13.16
CA ARG A 66 28.98 8.18 -12.71
C ARG A 66 29.57 7.99 -11.32
N HIS A 67 28.86 7.33 -10.41
CA HIS A 67 29.36 7.02 -9.06
C HIS A 67 30.35 5.86 -9.05
N ALA A 68 30.07 4.80 -9.81
CA ALA A 68 30.91 3.59 -9.86
C ALA A 68 32.22 3.80 -10.63
N GLY A 69 32.22 4.66 -11.66
CA GLY A 69 33.31 4.78 -12.63
C GLY A 69 33.46 3.54 -13.54
N CYS A 70 32.46 2.67 -13.59
CA CYS A 70 32.41 1.48 -14.44
C CYS A 70 30.95 1.15 -14.80
N SER A 71 30.74 0.20 -15.72
CA SER A 71 29.39 -0.10 -16.19
C SER A 71 28.53 -0.75 -15.11
N CYS A 72 27.27 -0.33 -15.08
CA CYS A 72 26.27 -0.80 -14.14
C CYS A 72 25.14 -1.51 -14.87
N VAL A 73 24.57 -2.52 -14.21
CA VAL A 73 23.38 -3.23 -14.68
C VAL A 73 22.27 -3.15 -13.65
N THR A 74 21.03 -3.05 -14.13
CA THR A 74 19.83 -3.01 -13.29
C THR A 74 19.61 -4.38 -12.65
N ALA A 75 19.63 -4.44 -11.31
CA ALA A 75 19.45 -5.69 -10.56
C ALA A 75 18.03 -5.83 -10.03
N SER A 76 17.41 -4.74 -9.58
CA SER A 76 16.01 -4.74 -9.15
C SER A 76 15.40 -3.35 -9.24
N VAL A 77 14.08 -3.33 -9.32
CA VAL A 77 13.28 -2.11 -9.30
C VAL A 77 12.24 -2.28 -8.20
N ASP A 78 12.07 -1.24 -7.39
CA ASP A 78 11.07 -1.22 -6.31
C ASP A 78 9.66 -1.00 -6.84
N ASP A 79 8.67 -1.00 -5.95
CA ASP A 79 7.30 -0.67 -6.31
C ASP A 79 7.25 0.74 -6.95
N ILE A 80 6.71 0.85 -8.16
CA ILE A 80 6.50 2.12 -8.86
C ILE A 80 5.00 2.42 -8.84
N HIS A 81 4.63 3.62 -8.43
CA HIS A 81 3.26 4.13 -8.52
C HIS A 81 3.18 5.33 -9.47
N PHE A 82 2.28 5.27 -10.44
CA PHE A 82 2.02 6.35 -11.39
C PHE A 82 0.76 7.11 -10.96
N GLU A 83 0.95 8.31 -10.42
CA GLU A 83 -0.13 9.17 -9.93
C GLU A 83 -0.90 9.81 -11.10
N HIS A 84 -0.16 10.28 -12.11
CA HIS A 84 -0.69 11.03 -13.25
C HIS A 84 -0.18 10.47 -14.59
N THR A 85 -1.00 10.57 -15.63
CA THR A 85 -0.57 10.32 -17.02
C THR A 85 0.06 11.58 -17.62
N ILE A 86 0.92 11.40 -18.61
CA ILE A 86 1.61 12.49 -19.31
C ILE A 86 1.10 12.52 -20.75
N GLY A 87 0.66 13.66 -21.24
CA GLY A 87 0.18 13.85 -22.61
C GLY A 87 1.28 14.25 -23.60
N VAL A 88 1.01 14.04 -24.89
CA VAL A 88 1.84 14.57 -25.99
C VAL A 88 1.93 16.10 -25.88
N GLY A 89 3.13 16.63 -26.09
CA GLY A 89 3.45 18.06 -26.00
C GLY A 89 3.91 18.53 -24.61
N GLN A 90 3.72 17.72 -23.57
CA GLN A 90 4.25 18.01 -22.23
C GLN A 90 5.73 17.64 -22.12
N VAL A 91 6.42 18.23 -21.14
CA VAL A 91 7.84 17.98 -20.87
C VAL A 91 7.98 17.10 -19.63
N VAL A 92 8.70 16.00 -19.79
CA VAL A 92 9.07 15.11 -18.69
C VAL A 92 10.47 15.46 -18.22
N SER A 93 10.63 15.71 -16.92
CA SER A 93 11.93 15.87 -16.26
C SER A 93 12.14 14.70 -15.30
N ILE A 94 13.22 13.97 -15.52
CA ILE A 94 13.63 12.81 -14.72
C ILE A 94 14.93 13.17 -14.01
N ILE A 95 14.91 13.14 -12.69
CA ILE A 95 16.10 13.37 -11.85
C ILE A 95 16.43 12.06 -11.16
N ALA A 96 17.67 11.59 -11.31
CA ALA A 96 18.18 10.40 -10.64
C ALA A 96 19.42 10.73 -9.83
N LYS A 97 19.51 10.21 -8.59
CA LYS A 97 20.67 10.37 -7.70
C LYS A 97 20.95 9.10 -6.91
N VAL A 98 22.20 8.84 -6.57
CA VAL A 98 22.58 7.71 -5.73
C VAL A 98 22.31 8.06 -4.26
N ASN A 99 21.33 7.39 -3.66
CA ASN A 99 21.00 7.58 -2.24
C ASN A 99 22.02 6.90 -1.34
N ARG A 100 22.46 5.70 -1.71
CA ARG A 100 23.41 4.91 -0.93
C ARG A 100 24.15 3.90 -1.79
N ALA A 101 25.48 3.88 -1.64
CA ALA A 101 26.32 2.80 -2.15
C ALA A 101 26.62 1.78 -1.05
N PHE A 102 26.56 0.51 -1.41
CA PHE A 102 26.90 -0.61 -0.54
C PHE A 102 28.27 -1.19 -0.93
N THR A 103 28.40 -2.51 -1.06
CA THR A 103 29.64 -3.18 -1.48
C THR A 103 29.80 -3.14 -2.99
N SER A 104 28.95 -3.90 -3.70
CA SER A 104 28.91 -3.99 -5.18
C SER A 104 27.60 -3.45 -5.78
N SER A 105 26.64 -3.09 -4.92
CA SER A 105 25.33 -2.55 -5.30
C SER A 105 25.16 -1.14 -4.77
N MET A 106 24.28 -0.39 -5.42
CA MET A 106 23.86 0.94 -4.99
C MET A 106 22.37 1.13 -5.23
N GLU A 107 21.74 1.93 -4.37
CA GLU A 107 20.36 2.38 -4.55
C GLU A 107 20.36 3.75 -5.21
N VAL A 108 19.59 3.88 -6.29
CA VAL A 108 19.36 5.12 -7.01
C VAL A 108 17.90 5.52 -6.82
N GLY A 109 17.67 6.73 -6.31
CA GLY A 109 16.35 7.37 -6.27
C GLY A 109 16.06 8.06 -7.60
N ILE A 110 14.83 7.92 -8.09
CA ILE A 110 14.37 8.47 -9.37
C ILE A 110 13.09 9.27 -9.10
N LEU A 111 13.12 10.55 -9.42
CA LEU A 111 11.97 11.45 -9.36
C LEU A 111 11.57 11.84 -10.77
N VAL A 112 10.31 11.61 -11.12
CA VAL A 112 9.73 12.02 -12.40
C VAL A 112 8.71 13.12 -12.15
N THR A 113 8.94 14.28 -12.77
CA THR A 113 8.01 15.40 -12.80
C THR A 113 7.59 15.69 -14.23
N CYS A 114 6.36 16.16 -14.40
CA CYS A 114 5.84 16.62 -15.67
C CYS A 114 5.56 18.11 -15.59
N GLU A 115 5.83 18.81 -16.68
CA GLU A 115 5.60 20.23 -16.85
C GLU A 115 4.80 20.46 -18.13
N ASP A 116 3.76 21.29 -18.05
CA ASP A 116 3.04 21.80 -19.20
C ASP A 116 3.45 23.26 -19.47
N LEU A 117 4.21 23.44 -20.55
CA LEU A 117 4.81 24.72 -20.94
C LEU A 117 3.76 25.81 -21.24
N TYR A 118 2.52 25.44 -21.55
CA TYR A 118 1.46 26.41 -21.87
C TYR A 118 0.67 26.85 -20.64
N SER A 119 0.58 26.00 -19.61
CA SER A 119 -0.15 26.31 -18.39
C SER A 119 0.76 26.66 -17.20
N ASP A 120 2.07 26.57 -17.38
CA ASP A 120 3.10 26.77 -16.35
C ASP A 120 2.84 25.89 -15.10
N ARG A 121 2.22 24.73 -15.32
CA ARG A 121 1.90 23.77 -14.26
C ARG A 121 2.93 22.67 -14.24
N GLN A 122 3.47 22.41 -13.06
CA GLN A 122 4.34 21.27 -12.79
C GLN A 122 3.70 20.36 -11.74
N TRP A 123 3.74 19.05 -11.97
CA TRP A 123 3.31 18.06 -10.99
C TRP A 123 4.24 16.85 -10.98
N LYS A 124 4.20 16.11 -9.88
CA LYS A 124 4.94 14.87 -9.71
C LYS A 124 4.18 13.73 -10.40
N VAL A 125 4.88 12.88 -11.14
CA VAL A 125 4.28 11.74 -11.84
C VAL A 125 4.50 10.45 -11.07
N CYS A 126 5.76 10.19 -10.71
CA CYS A 126 6.13 9.03 -9.91
C CYS A 126 7.44 9.28 -9.16
N HIS A 127 7.65 8.48 -8.12
CA HIS A 127 8.92 8.36 -7.41
C HIS A 127 9.26 6.87 -7.30
N ALA A 128 10.45 6.51 -7.75
CA ALA A 128 10.88 5.13 -7.85
C ALA A 128 12.29 4.95 -7.29
N PHE A 129 12.60 3.71 -6.89
CA PHE A 129 13.94 3.33 -6.46
C PHE A 129 14.40 2.14 -7.27
N ALA A 130 15.65 2.18 -7.73
CA ALA A 130 16.26 1.10 -8.48
C ALA A 130 17.59 0.70 -7.84
N THR A 131 17.90 -0.59 -7.86
CA THR A 131 19.18 -1.11 -7.40
C THR A 131 20.03 -1.47 -8.61
N PHE A 132 21.21 -0.87 -8.69
CA PHE A 132 22.21 -1.14 -9.72
C PHE A 132 23.39 -1.91 -9.13
N VAL A 133 23.96 -2.80 -9.93
CA VAL A 133 25.18 -3.56 -9.57
C VAL A 133 26.27 -3.20 -10.56
N SER A 134 27.43 -2.81 -10.03
CA SER A 134 28.61 -2.52 -10.84
C SER A 134 29.26 -3.81 -11.34
N ARG A 135 29.55 -3.89 -12.63
CA ARG A 135 30.33 -4.98 -13.24
C ARG A 135 31.65 -4.44 -13.75
N ARG A 136 32.77 -5.04 -13.30
CA ARG A 136 34.09 -4.80 -13.89
C ARG A 136 34.39 -5.87 -14.92
N THR A 137 35.02 -5.47 -16.01
CA THR A 137 35.52 -6.35 -17.08
C THR A 137 36.72 -7.18 -16.63
N GLU A 138 37.47 -6.73 -15.61
CA GLU A 138 38.60 -7.46 -15.02
C GLU A 138 38.17 -8.19 -13.74
N SER A 139 38.73 -9.38 -13.49
CA SER A 139 38.34 -10.39 -12.49
C SER A 139 38.42 -9.99 -11.00
N GLY A 140 38.37 -8.70 -10.67
CA GLY A 140 38.34 -8.18 -9.30
C GLY A 140 36.92 -7.90 -8.81
N LYS A 141 36.66 -8.17 -7.53
CA LYS A 141 35.42 -7.72 -6.86
C LYS A 141 35.38 -6.19 -6.85
N VAL A 142 34.30 -5.59 -7.35
CA VAL A 142 34.12 -4.12 -7.29
C VAL A 142 33.75 -3.74 -5.86
N GLN A 143 34.48 -2.77 -5.31
CA GLN A 143 34.15 -2.12 -4.05
C GLN A 143 33.84 -0.66 -4.32
N LEU A 144 32.57 -0.29 -4.16
CA LEU A 144 32.08 1.05 -4.39
C LEU A 144 32.49 1.99 -3.26
N LYS A 145 32.76 3.26 -3.59
CA LYS A 145 32.95 4.31 -2.59
C LYS A 145 31.60 4.57 -1.90
N GLN A 146 31.58 4.71 -0.58
CA GLN A 146 30.36 5.06 0.14
C GLN A 146 29.97 6.50 -0.16
N VAL A 147 28.66 6.74 -0.34
CA VAL A 147 28.10 8.08 -0.52
C VAL A 147 28.06 8.76 0.85
N ILE A 148 28.56 9.99 0.94
CA ILE A 148 28.51 10.81 2.15
C ILE A 148 27.33 11.77 1.97
N PRO A 149 26.25 11.65 2.77
CA PRO A 149 25.13 12.60 2.71
C PRO A 149 25.48 13.91 3.43
N TYR A 150 25.19 15.04 2.80
CA TYR A 150 25.47 16.38 3.33
C TYR A 150 24.21 17.03 3.91
N THR A 151 23.08 16.95 3.21
CA THR A 151 21.83 17.58 3.64
C THR A 151 21.03 16.69 4.60
N GLN A 152 20.13 17.26 5.40
CA GLN A 152 19.22 16.48 6.26
C GLN A 152 18.38 15.49 5.45
N MET A 153 17.93 15.90 4.27
CA MET A 153 17.19 15.04 3.34
C MET A 153 18.06 13.88 2.82
N GLU A 154 19.31 14.13 2.44
CA GLU A 154 20.23 13.07 2.02
C GLU A 154 20.54 12.10 3.17
N GLN A 155 20.68 12.59 4.40
CA GLN A 155 20.89 11.75 5.58
C GLN A 155 19.67 10.85 5.84
N MET A 156 18.47 11.41 5.73
CA MET A 156 17.22 10.65 5.82
C MET A 156 17.14 9.60 4.70
N GLU A 157 17.36 9.96 3.45
CA GLU A 157 17.34 9.04 2.31
C GLU A 157 18.37 7.90 2.46
N TYR A 158 19.57 8.22 2.94
CA TYR A 158 20.63 7.26 3.22
C TYR A 158 20.24 6.22 4.29
N SER A 159 19.54 6.67 5.34
CA SER A 159 19.01 5.80 6.39
C SER A 159 17.89 4.90 5.85
N LEU A 160 16.95 5.48 5.12
CA LEU A 160 15.81 4.77 4.52
C LEU A 160 16.26 3.74 3.46
N ALA A 161 17.37 4.00 2.76
CA ALA A 161 17.93 3.08 1.78
C ALA A 161 18.33 1.72 2.40
N ALA A 162 18.79 1.69 3.65
CA ALA A 162 19.07 0.43 4.36
C ALA A 162 17.79 -0.35 4.67
N GLU A 163 16.76 0.34 5.14
CA GLU A 163 15.47 -0.28 5.43
C GLU A 163 14.81 -0.82 4.15
N ARG A 164 14.82 -0.04 3.05
CA ARG A 164 14.36 -0.52 1.73
C ARG A 164 15.13 -1.75 1.27
N ARG A 165 16.46 -1.76 1.43
CA ARG A 165 17.26 -2.96 1.10
C ARG A 165 16.84 -4.17 1.93
N ARG A 166 16.60 -4.01 3.23
CA ARG A 166 16.11 -5.09 4.09
C ARG A 166 14.77 -5.62 3.59
N MET A 167 13.85 -4.73 3.21
CA MET A 167 12.55 -5.11 2.63
C MET A 167 12.69 -5.88 1.31
N ARG A 168 13.64 -5.51 0.43
CA ARG A 168 13.90 -6.22 -0.83
C ARG A 168 14.30 -7.68 -0.60
N LEU A 169 15.17 -7.92 0.39
CA LEU A 169 15.66 -9.27 0.70
C LEU A 169 14.58 -10.17 1.29
N ILE A 170 13.74 -9.61 2.17
CA ILE A 170 12.70 -10.37 2.89
C ILE A 170 11.41 -10.51 2.04
N HIS A 171 11.27 -9.76 0.94
CA HIS A 171 10.05 -9.77 0.11
C HIS A 171 9.64 -11.16 -0.38
N ALA A 172 10.60 -11.96 -0.84
CA ALA A 172 10.32 -13.32 -1.33
C ALA A 172 9.81 -14.23 -0.20
N GLU A 173 10.35 -14.06 1.01
CA GLU A 173 9.93 -14.81 2.20
C GLU A 173 8.52 -14.38 2.64
N ILE A 174 8.20 -13.08 2.60
CA ILE A 174 6.86 -12.55 2.93
C ILE A 174 5.79 -13.14 2.01
N ILE A 175 6.04 -13.16 0.69
CA ILE A 175 5.10 -13.76 -0.25
C ILE A 175 4.89 -15.24 0.07
N THR A 176 5.97 -15.97 0.33
CA THR A 176 5.91 -17.40 0.62
C THR A 176 5.15 -17.68 1.93
N ASP A 177 5.38 -16.87 2.97
CA ASP A 177 4.68 -16.99 4.25
C ASP A 177 3.18 -16.66 4.14
N LEU A 178 2.83 -15.59 3.41
CA LEU A 178 1.44 -15.23 3.13
C LEU A 178 0.70 -16.34 2.38
N LEU A 179 1.34 -16.98 1.40
CA LEU A 179 0.74 -18.10 0.68
C LEU A 179 0.56 -19.33 1.57
N SER A 180 1.51 -19.61 2.46
CA SER A 180 1.46 -20.75 3.39
C SER A 180 0.40 -20.60 4.49
N SER A 181 0.12 -19.36 4.92
CA SER A 181 -0.91 -19.03 5.91
C SER A 181 -2.30 -18.98 5.28
N SER A 182 -2.41 -18.52 4.03
CA SER A 182 -3.69 -18.34 3.33
C SER A 182 -4.29 -19.63 2.76
N THR A 183 -3.56 -20.75 2.75
CA THR A 183 -4.08 -22.06 2.30
C THR A 183 -5.29 -22.56 3.08
N ALA A 184 -5.58 -22.00 4.27
CA ALA A 184 -6.67 -22.45 5.14
C ALA A 184 -7.99 -21.62 5.04
N GLN A 185 -7.99 -20.43 4.43
CA GLN A 185 -9.14 -19.49 4.52
C GLN A 185 -9.54 -18.77 3.22
N LEU A 186 -8.84 -19.00 2.11
CA LEU A 186 -9.27 -18.44 0.82
C LEU A 186 -10.64 -19.03 0.46
N GLY A 187 -11.67 -18.20 0.58
CA GLY A 187 -13.01 -18.48 0.12
C GLY A 187 -12.96 -19.03 -1.30
N GLU A 188 -13.78 -20.05 -1.55
CA GLU A 188 -13.90 -20.72 -2.83
C GLU A 188 -13.93 -19.70 -3.98
N CYS A 189 -13.22 -20.00 -5.08
CA CYS A 189 -13.38 -19.24 -6.31
C CYS A 189 -14.87 -19.28 -6.66
N GLN A 190 -15.59 -18.20 -6.38
CA GLN A 190 -17.01 -18.11 -6.72
C GLN A 190 -17.10 -18.23 -8.23
N GLU A 191 -17.72 -19.31 -8.70
CA GLU A 191 -17.97 -19.55 -10.11
C GLU A 191 -19.08 -18.59 -10.54
N TYR A 192 -18.67 -17.42 -11.01
CA TYR A 192 -19.59 -16.52 -11.71
C TYR A 192 -19.83 -17.09 -13.12
N ASP A 193 -21.10 -17.19 -13.52
CA ASP A 193 -21.50 -17.68 -14.85
C ASP A 193 -20.93 -16.79 -15.98
N ASP A 194 -20.80 -15.48 -15.75
CA ASP A 194 -20.27 -14.49 -16.69
C ASP A 194 -18.74 -14.26 -16.59
N ALA A 195 -17.99 -15.14 -15.92
CA ALA A 195 -16.55 -14.97 -15.75
C ALA A 195 -15.75 -15.26 -17.04
N VAL A 196 -14.79 -14.37 -17.37
CA VAL A 196 -13.93 -14.51 -18.55
C VAL A 196 -12.77 -15.47 -18.24
N PRO A 197 -12.53 -16.53 -19.04
CA PRO A 197 -11.38 -17.42 -18.85
C PRO A 197 -10.03 -16.69 -18.99
N SER A 198 -9.09 -16.93 -18.08
CA SER A 198 -7.75 -16.31 -18.12
C SER A 198 -6.98 -16.59 -19.42
N GLU A 199 -7.18 -17.76 -20.02
CA GLU A 199 -6.54 -18.17 -21.28
C GLU A 199 -6.77 -17.18 -22.42
N LYS A 200 -7.96 -16.55 -22.49
CA LYS A 200 -8.29 -15.57 -23.53
C LYS A 200 -7.42 -14.31 -23.45
N THR A 201 -6.86 -14.04 -22.28
CA THR A 201 -5.99 -12.87 -22.03
C THR A 201 -4.52 -13.16 -22.29
N ARG A 202 -4.13 -14.41 -22.59
CA ARG A 202 -2.72 -14.81 -22.75
C ARG A 202 -2.09 -14.18 -23.99
N VAL A 203 -0.99 -13.47 -23.80
CA VAL A 203 -0.21 -12.86 -24.88
C VAL A 203 1.21 -13.43 -24.85
N GLU A 204 1.76 -13.68 -26.03
CA GLU A 204 3.15 -14.08 -26.21
C GLU A 204 3.75 -13.22 -27.32
N SER A 205 4.90 -12.60 -27.04
CA SER A 205 5.69 -11.85 -28.03
C SER A 205 7.14 -12.30 -27.97
N VAL A 206 7.85 -12.18 -29.08
CA VAL A 206 9.28 -12.50 -29.17
C VAL A 206 10.03 -11.32 -29.75
N GLU A 207 10.98 -10.80 -28.99
CA GLU A 207 11.79 -9.64 -29.37
C GLU A 207 13.25 -10.06 -29.54
N LEU A 208 13.88 -9.63 -30.65
CA LEU A 208 15.31 -9.84 -30.86
C LEU A 208 16.11 -8.69 -30.21
N VAL A 209 17.11 -9.04 -29.40
CA VAL A 209 18.00 -8.04 -28.82
C VAL A 209 19.00 -7.57 -29.87
N LEU A 210 18.86 -6.30 -30.26
CA LEU A 210 19.69 -5.61 -31.24
C LEU A 210 20.70 -4.69 -30.53
N PRO A 211 21.75 -4.23 -31.22
CA PRO A 211 22.72 -3.28 -30.67
C PRO A 211 22.14 -2.04 -29.95
N PRO A 212 21.08 -1.35 -30.43
CA PRO A 212 20.50 -0.21 -29.70
C PRO A 212 19.79 -0.59 -28.39
N HIS A 213 19.55 -1.89 -28.14
CA HIS A 213 18.89 -2.39 -26.94
C HIS A 213 19.87 -2.69 -25.80
N ALA A 214 21.18 -2.61 -26.07
CA ALA A 214 22.23 -2.98 -25.15
C ALA A 214 23.20 -1.83 -24.89
N ASN A 215 23.85 -1.88 -23.74
CA ASN A 215 24.91 -0.96 -23.38
C ASN A 215 26.19 -1.25 -24.20
N HIS A 216 27.20 -0.39 -24.05
CA HIS A 216 28.51 -0.52 -24.71
C HIS A 216 29.26 -1.82 -24.33
N GLN A 217 28.78 -2.57 -23.34
CA GLN A 217 29.30 -3.88 -22.93
C GLN A 217 28.39 -5.05 -23.38
N VAL A 218 27.55 -4.85 -24.40
CA VAL A 218 26.71 -5.90 -25.03
C VAL A 218 25.64 -6.45 -24.07
N SER A 219 25.43 -5.85 -22.89
CA SER A 219 24.38 -6.24 -21.94
C SER A 219 23.10 -5.44 -22.22
N THR A 220 21.96 -6.11 -22.27
CA THR A 220 20.66 -5.49 -22.55
C THR A 220 20.30 -4.51 -21.44
N PHE A 221 19.80 -3.32 -21.79
CA PHE A 221 19.32 -2.36 -20.80
C PHE A 221 18.06 -2.89 -20.10
N GLY A 222 18.00 -2.81 -18.76
CA GLY A 222 16.83 -3.22 -17.99
C GLY A 222 15.57 -2.45 -18.40
N GLY A 223 15.74 -1.16 -18.70
CA GLY A 223 14.68 -0.28 -19.20
C GLY A 223 14.05 -0.75 -20.51
N GLN A 224 14.84 -1.34 -21.42
CA GLN A 224 14.32 -1.86 -22.67
C GLN A 224 13.48 -3.14 -22.46
N ILE A 225 13.91 -4.01 -21.55
CA ILE A 225 13.15 -5.21 -21.16
C ILE A 225 11.83 -4.78 -20.50
N MET A 226 11.88 -3.82 -19.57
CA MET A 226 10.69 -3.26 -18.93
C MET A 226 9.69 -2.68 -19.95
N ALA A 227 10.19 -1.96 -20.97
CA ALA A 227 9.36 -1.41 -22.02
C ALA A 227 8.59 -2.48 -22.80
N TRP A 228 9.29 -3.56 -23.20
CA TRP A 228 8.61 -4.66 -23.90
C TRP A 228 7.64 -5.43 -23.01
N MET A 229 7.98 -5.63 -21.73
CA MET A 229 7.08 -6.26 -20.78
C MET A 229 5.78 -5.48 -20.61
N GLU A 230 5.87 -4.15 -20.50
CA GLU A 230 4.71 -3.27 -20.37
C GLU A 230 3.81 -3.38 -21.61
N ASN A 231 4.38 -3.33 -22.82
CA ASN A 231 3.62 -3.48 -24.06
C ASN A 231 2.81 -4.79 -24.09
N VAL A 232 3.44 -5.91 -23.74
CA VAL A 232 2.77 -7.23 -23.75
C VAL A 232 1.72 -7.31 -22.64
N ALA A 233 1.98 -6.70 -21.48
CA ALA A 233 1.03 -6.63 -20.36
C ALA A 233 -0.22 -5.81 -20.72
N THR A 234 -0.02 -4.66 -21.37
CA THR A 234 -1.09 -3.76 -21.79
C THR A 234 -1.99 -4.44 -22.83
N ILE A 235 -1.45 -5.26 -23.73
CA ILE A 235 -2.25 -6.08 -24.65
C ILE A 235 -3.07 -7.13 -23.88
N ALA A 236 -2.48 -7.81 -22.89
CA ALA A 236 -3.19 -8.80 -22.08
C ALA A 236 -4.34 -8.17 -21.28
N ALA A 237 -4.11 -7.01 -20.68
CA ALA A 237 -5.13 -6.24 -19.98
C ALA A 237 -6.24 -5.77 -20.93
N SER A 238 -5.88 -5.28 -22.12
CA SER A 238 -6.84 -4.82 -23.14
C SER A 238 -7.78 -5.94 -23.60
N ARG A 239 -7.28 -7.19 -23.68
CA ARG A 239 -8.10 -8.36 -24.03
C ARG A 239 -9.17 -8.71 -22.99
N LEU A 240 -8.99 -8.32 -21.73
CA LEU A 240 -9.98 -8.52 -20.68
C LEU A 240 -11.05 -7.43 -20.68
N CYS A 241 -10.65 -6.16 -20.78
CA CYS A 241 -11.57 -5.03 -20.63
C CYS A 241 -12.17 -4.51 -21.95
N ASN A 242 -11.64 -4.94 -23.11
CA ASN A 242 -11.98 -4.39 -24.42
C ASN A 242 -11.92 -2.85 -24.46
N ALA A 243 -10.95 -2.29 -23.75
CA ALA A 243 -10.73 -0.86 -23.58
C ALA A 243 -9.22 -0.59 -23.45
N HIS A 244 -8.85 0.66 -23.19
CA HIS A 244 -7.47 1.07 -23.03
C HIS A 244 -7.11 1.16 -21.55
N PRO A 245 -6.39 0.16 -21.01
CA PRO A 245 -6.01 0.17 -19.61
C PRO A 245 -4.83 1.12 -19.36
N THR A 246 -4.86 1.83 -18.25
CA THR A 246 -3.76 2.67 -17.77
C THR A 246 -2.98 1.93 -16.70
N LEU A 247 -1.65 1.87 -16.84
CA LEU A 247 -0.79 1.27 -15.82
C LEU A 247 -0.71 2.16 -14.59
N ARG A 248 -1.00 1.60 -13.41
CA ARG A 248 -1.00 2.33 -12.13
C ARG A 248 0.14 1.96 -11.20
N THR A 249 0.43 0.66 -11.12
CA THR A 249 1.56 0.20 -10.30
C THR A 249 2.32 -0.91 -10.98
N ILE A 250 3.62 -0.94 -10.72
CA ILE A 250 4.49 -2.07 -11.01
C ILE A 250 5.03 -2.55 -9.68
N ASP A 251 4.86 -3.84 -9.38
CA ASP A 251 5.35 -4.44 -8.15
C ASP A 251 6.86 -4.64 -8.22
N MET A 252 7.52 -4.61 -7.07
CA MET A 252 8.95 -4.83 -6.91
C MET A 252 9.37 -6.17 -7.53
N PHE A 253 10.38 -6.14 -8.39
CA PHE A 253 10.92 -7.34 -9.04
C PHE A 253 12.45 -7.31 -9.19
N HIS A 254 13.02 -8.49 -9.48
CA HIS A 254 14.46 -8.69 -9.64
C HIS A 254 14.78 -9.24 -11.02
N PHE A 255 15.90 -8.78 -11.59
CA PHE A 255 16.55 -9.42 -12.73
C PHE A 255 17.41 -10.57 -12.23
N ARG A 256 17.08 -11.79 -12.66
CA ARG A 256 17.73 -13.04 -12.24
C ARG A 256 18.93 -13.41 -13.11
N GLY A 257 18.91 -13.01 -14.38
CA GLY A 257 19.95 -13.37 -15.35
C GLY A 257 20.26 -12.25 -16.33
N PRO A 258 21.48 -12.21 -16.88
CA PRO A 258 21.85 -11.25 -17.91
C PRO A 258 21.28 -11.64 -19.28
N SER A 259 20.96 -10.63 -20.08
CA SER A 259 20.57 -10.76 -21.49
C SER A 259 21.60 -10.03 -22.36
N HIS A 260 21.98 -10.62 -23.49
CA HIS A 260 23.02 -10.08 -24.39
C HIS A 260 22.48 -9.79 -25.80
N ILE A 261 23.22 -9.01 -26.59
CA ILE A 261 22.90 -8.81 -28.01
C ILE A 261 22.83 -10.17 -28.73
N GLY A 262 21.78 -10.37 -29.53
CA GLY A 262 21.51 -11.62 -30.22
C GLY A 262 20.59 -12.59 -29.47
N ASP A 263 20.30 -12.33 -28.18
CA ASP A 263 19.28 -13.08 -27.46
C ASP A 263 17.89 -12.82 -28.06
N ARG A 264 17.05 -13.85 -28.03
CA ARG A 264 15.61 -13.73 -28.32
C ARG A 264 14.87 -13.77 -27.00
N LEU A 265 14.18 -12.68 -26.68
CA LEU A 265 13.38 -12.55 -25.47
C LEU A 265 11.94 -12.94 -25.76
N VAL A 266 11.51 -14.05 -25.16
CA VAL A 266 10.12 -14.50 -25.15
C VAL A 266 9.43 -13.85 -23.95
N LEU A 267 8.40 -13.07 -24.24
CA LEU A 267 7.60 -12.34 -23.27
C LEU A 267 6.23 -12.97 -23.21
N LYS A 268 5.87 -13.54 -22.06
CA LYS A 268 4.58 -14.19 -21.83
C LYS A 268 3.82 -13.39 -20.78
N ALA A 269 2.65 -12.88 -21.14
CA ALA A 269 1.77 -12.17 -20.21
C ALA A 269 0.39 -12.83 -20.11
N ILE A 270 -0.21 -12.73 -18.93
CA ILE A 270 -1.56 -13.20 -18.66
C ILE A 270 -2.16 -12.42 -17.48
N VAL A 271 -3.47 -12.18 -17.50
CA VAL A 271 -4.15 -11.60 -16.33
C VAL A 271 -4.20 -12.65 -15.22
N ASN A 272 -3.65 -12.31 -14.04
CA ASN A 272 -3.66 -13.20 -12.87
C ASN A 272 -4.95 -13.08 -12.07
N ASN A 273 -5.47 -11.85 -11.93
CA ASN A 273 -6.70 -11.57 -11.20
C ASN A 273 -7.31 -10.23 -11.65
N ALA A 274 -8.63 -10.12 -11.58
CA ALA A 274 -9.39 -8.88 -11.78
C ALA A 274 -10.13 -8.52 -10.47
N PHE A 275 -9.75 -7.40 -9.89
CA PHE A 275 -10.49 -6.74 -8.82
C PHE A 275 -11.58 -5.85 -9.41
N LYS A 276 -12.41 -5.25 -8.55
CA LYS A 276 -13.56 -4.43 -8.95
C LYS A 276 -13.22 -3.37 -10.01
N HIS A 277 -12.14 -2.61 -9.81
CA HIS A 277 -11.74 -1.49 -10.68
C HIS A 277 -10.32 -1.60 -11.23
N SER A 278 -9.59 -2.67 -10.87
CA SER A 278 -8.20 -2.87 -11.25
C SER A 278 -7.94 -4.33 -11.56
N MET A 279 -6.95 -4.60 -12.41
CA MET A 279 -6.53 -5.96 -12.75
C MET A 279 -5.03 -6.10 -12.58
N GLU A 280 -4.58 -7.28 -12.19
CA GLU A 280 -3.16 -7.61 -12.13
C GLU A 280 -2.77 -8.50 -13.31
N VAL A 281 -1.76 -8.08 -14.05
CA VAL A 281 -1.16 -8.83 -15.16
C VAL A 281 0.23 -9.31 -14.74
N GLY A 282 0.46 -10.62 -14.84
CA GLY A 282 1.78 -11.20 -14.69
C GLY A 282 2.49 -11.25 -16.03
N VAL A 283 3.76 -10.86 -16.06
CA VAL A 283 4.62 -10.94 -17.25
C VAL A 283 5.90 -11.69 -16.89
N CYS A 284 6.28 -12.65 -17.73
CA CYS A 284 7.53 -13.40 -17.63
C CYS A 284 8.39 -13.11 -18.87
N ALA A 285 9.66 -12.78 -18.66
CA ALA A 285 10.66 -12.65 -19.72
C ALA A 285 11.67 -13.80 -19.64
N GLU A 286 11.80 -14.53 -20.74
CA GLU A 286 12.74 -15.63 -20.91
C GLU A 286 13.65 -15.34 -22.10
N ALA A 287 14.96 -15.48 -21.95
CA ALA A 287 15.92 -15.31 -23.03
C ALA A 287 16.40 -16.67 -23.54
N TYR A 288 16.60 -16.80 -24.85
CA TYR A 288 17.32 -17.93 -25.43
C TYR A 288 18.18 -17.48 -26.60
N GLN A 289 19.28 -18.21 -26.82
CA GLN A 289 20.16 -18.01 -27.96
C GLN A 289 20.31 -19.35 -28.70
N GLY A 290 19.81 -19.44 -29.93
CA GLY A 290 19.85 -20.69 -30.69
C GLY A 290 19.05 -21.82 -30.04
N GLY A 291 19.67 -22.99 -29.85
CA GLY A 291 19.05 -24.18 -29.25
C GLY A 291 19.25 -24.32 -27.73
N GLU A 292 19.75 -23.28 -27.05
CA GLU A 292 19.94 -23.28 -25.60
C GLU A 292 18.61 -23.32 -24.83
N PRO A 293 18.61 -23.84 -23.58
CA PRO A 293 17.43 -23.78 -22.73
C PRO A 293 17.05 -22.33 -22.40
N LEU A 294 15.75 -22.11 -22.22
CA LEU A 294 15.19 -20.81 -21.84
C LEU A 294 15.75 -20.36 -20.48
N ARG A 295 16.40 -19.19 -20.47
CA ARG A 295 16.92 -18.53 -19.27
C ARG A 295 15.88 -17.55 -18.74
N HIS A 296 15.40 -17.77 -17.52
CA HIS A 296 14.45 -16.84 -16.89
C HIS A 296 15.15 -15.53 -16.49
N ILE A 297 14.79 -14.43 -17.15
CA ILE A 297 15.42 -13.12 -16.93
C ILE A 297 14.72 -12.41 -15.78
N ASN A 298 13.41 -12.21 -15.87
CA ASN A 298 12.62 -11.63 -14.79
C ASN A 298 11.14 -11.98 -14.91
N SER A 299 10.42 -11.80 -13.81
CA SER A 299 8.96 -11.78 -13.78
C SER A 299 8.51 -10.51 -13.07
N ALA A 300 7.55 -9.81 -13.64
CA ALA A 300 6.97 -8.61 -13.04
C ALA A 300 5.44 -8.74 -12.97
N PHE A 301 4.85 -8.02 -12.03
CA PHE A 301 3.42 -7.94 -11.84
C PHE A 301 3.00 -6.47 -11.97
N MET A 302 2.03 -6.22 -12.84
CA MET A 302 1.60 -4.89 -13.23
C MET A 302 0.12 -4.73 -12.93
N THR A 303 -0.25 -3.69 -12.21
CA THR A 303 -1.65 -3.37 -11.92
C THR A 303 -2.15 -2.29 -12.86
N PHE A 304 -3.19 -2.63 -13.60
CA PHE A 304 -3.87 -1.74 -14.54
C PHE A 304 -5.23 -1.32 -13.99
N GLU A 305 -5.64 -0.10 -14.32
CA GLU A 305 -6.99 0.41 -14.12
C GLU A 305 -7.59 0.81 -15.46
N VAL A 306 -8.92 0.71 -15.57
CA VAL A 306 -9.65 1.16 -16.76
C VAL A 306 -10.50 2.33 -16.35
N LEU A 307 -10.27 3.48 -17.00
CA LEU A 307 -11.07 4.67 -16.82
C LEU A 307 -12.17 4.72 -17.89
N ASP A 308 -13.35 5.22 -17.53
CA ASP A 308 -14.41 5.54 -18.48
C ASP A 308 -14.17 6.91 -19.16
N SER A 309 -15.09 7.32 -20.03
CA SER A 309 -15.03 8.62 -20.74
C SER A 309 -15.01 9.82 -19.80
N ASP A 310 -15.55 9.67 -18.58
CA ASP A 310 -15.60 10.71 -17.55
C ASP A 310 -14.40 10.60 -16.57
N ARG A 311 -13.38 9.81 -16.92
CA ARG A 311 -12.20 9.49 -16.09
C ARG A 311 -12.52 8.82 -14.75
N LYS A 312 -13.67 8.15 -14.62
CA LYS A 312 -14.01 7.35 -13.44
C LYS A 312 -13.60 5.89 -13.63
N PRO A 313 -13.25 5.17 -12.54
CA PRO A 313 -12.88 3.76 -12.64
C PRO A 313 -14.05 2.90 -13.09
N ARG A 314 -13.86 2.18 -14.21
CA ARG A 314 -14.85 1.24 -14.74
C ARG A 314 -14.81 -0.07 -13.96
N THR A 315 -15.97 -0.70 -13.74
CA THR A 315 -16.04 -2.04 -13.16
C THR A 315 -15.58 -3.08 -14.18
N LEU A 316 -14.65 -3.95 -13.77
CA LEU A 316 -14.08 -4.99 -14.63
C LEU A 316 -14.85 -6.31 -14.53
N PRO A 317 -14.86 -7.13 -15.60
CA PRO A 317 -15.44 -8.46 -15.55
C PRO A 317 -14.63 -9.39 -14.63
N HIS A 318 -15.31 -10.33 -13.98
CA HIS A 318 -14.66 -11.33 -13.15
C HIS A 318 -13.81 -12.29 -14.01
N LEU A 319 -12.65 -12.66 -13.50
CA LEU A 319 -11.72 -13.59 -14.16
C LEU A 319 -11.94 -15.01 -13.64
N ARG A 320 -12.10 -15.99 -14.55
CA ARG A 320 -12.08 -17.42 -14.22
C ARG A 320 -10.65 -17.94 -14.39
N PRO A 321 -9.96 -18.30 -13.29
CA PRO A 321 -8.57 -18.76 -13.37
C PRO A 321 -8.46 -20.16 -13.98
N GLU A 322 -7.38 -20.41 -14.72
CA GLU A 322 -6.99 -21.74 -15.18
C GLU A 322 -6.88 -22.78 -14.03
N PRO A 323 -7.15 -24.07 -14.31
CA PRO A 323 -6.91 -25.14 -13.36
C PRO A 323 -5.45 -25.17 -12.89
N VAL A 324 -5.24 -25.45 -11.60
CA VAL A 324 -3.91 -25.57 -10.96
C VAL A 324 -3.09 -24.27 -10.97
N ASP A 325 -2.43 -23.96 -12.08
CA ASP A 325 -1.51 -22.82 -12.20
C ASP A 325 -2.25 -21.48 -12.15
N GLY A 326 -3.41 -21.38 -12.80
CA GLY A 326 -4.24 -20.17 -12.74
C GLY A 326 -4.73 -19.89 -11.32
N ARG A 327 -5.20 -20.92 -10.60
CA ARG A 327 -5.59 -20.79 -9.19
C ARG A 327 -4.42 -20.35 -8.31
N ARG A 328 -3.20 -20.84 -8.57
CA ARG A 328 -2.00 -20.38 -7.88
C ARG A 328 -1.77 -18.88 -8.13
N ARG A 329 -1.73 -18.45 -9.39
CA ARG A 329 -1.54 -17.04 -9.78
C ARG A 329 -2.61 -16.12 -9.20
N TYR A 330 -3.86 -16.57 -9.20
CA TYR A 330 -4.99 -15.85 -8.61
C TYR A 330 -4.73 -15.57 -7.12
N LYS A 331 -4.38 -16.60 -6.34
CA LYS A 331 -4.07 -16.47 -4.91
C LYS A 331 -2.86 -15.57 -4.65
N GLU A 332 -1.81 -15.74 -5.44
CA GLU A 332 -0.62 -14.88 -5.36
C GLU A 332 -0.94 -13.41 -5.66
N ALA A 333 -1.85 -13.11 -6.58
CA ALA A 333 -2.28 -11.75 -6.88
C ALA A 333 -3.00 -11.09 -5.70
N VAL A 334 -3.81 -11.85 -4.97
CA VAL A 334 -4.44 -11.37 -3.73
C VAL A 334 -3.37 -11.11 -2.65
N ALA A 335 -2.38 -12.00 -2.53
CA ALA A 335 -1.24 -11.81 -1.61
C ALA A 335 -0.42 -10.54 -1.94
N ARG A 336 -0.11 -10.32 -3.22
CA ARG A 336 0.58 -9.11 -3.69
C ARG A 336 -0.23 -7.84 -3.43
N LYS A 337 -1.55 -7.88 -3.63
CA LYS A 337 -2.42 -6.75 -3.27
C LYS A 337 -2.33 -6.42 -1.78
N LYS A 338 -2.32 -7.41 -0.89
CA LYS A 338 -2.09 -7.18 0.54
C LYS A 338 -0.75 -6.51 0.80
N ILE A 339 0.34 -7.04 0.24
CA ILE A 339 1.69 -6.50 0.41
C ILE A 339 1.75 -5.03 -0.02
N ARG A 340 1.11 -4.68 -1.16
CA ARG A 340 1.03 -3.30 -1.64
C ARG A 340 0.31 -2.38 -0.65
N LEU A 341 -0.82 -2.81 -0.11
CA LEU A 341 -1.55 -2.05 0.91
C LEU A 341 -0.67 -1.87 2.15
N ASP A 342 -0.07 -2.96 2.66
CA ASP A 342 0.82 -2.91 3.82
C ASP A 342 1.96 -1.90 3.62
N ARG A 343 2.66 -1.97 2.48
CA ARG A 343 3.77 -1.07 2.17
C ARG A 343 3.34 0.39 2.04
N LYS A 344 2.25 0.65 1.32
CA LYS A 344 1.73 2.01 1.11
C LYS A 344 1.49 2.72 2.44
N TYR A 345 0.85 2.05 3.39
CA TYR A 345 0.47 2.66 4.66
C TYR A 345 1.55 2.56 5.75
N ILE A 346 2.40 1.53 5.77
CA ILE A 346 3.53 1.45 6.73
C ILE A 346 4.55 2.56 6.48
N ILE A 347 4.87 2.84 5.20
CA ILE A 347 5.84 3.88 4.85
C ILE A 347 5.26 5.27 5.15
N SER A 348 3.99 5.51 4.80
CA SER A 348 3.28 6.75 5.10
C SER A 348 3.26 7.08 6.61
N CYS A 349 2.87 6.11 7.46
CA CYS A 349 2.79 6.32 8.91
C CYS A 349 4.15 6.68 9.54
N LYS A 350 5.26 6.18 8.98
CA LYS A 350 6.62 6.50 9.45
C LYS A 350 7.12 7.85 8.95
N GLN A 351 6.57 8.37 7.87
CA GLN A 351 6.92 9.69 7.32
C GLN A 351 6.19 10.83 8.03
N THR A 352 4.98 10.59 8.55
CA THR A 352 4.29 11.52 9.44
C THR A 352 5.02 11.57 10.79
N GLN A 353 5.80 12.64 11.04
CA GLN A 353 6.57 12.90 12.27
C GLN A 353 5.70 13.08 13.55
N VAL A 354 4.41 12.75 13.52
CA VAL A 354 3.49 12.94 14.65
C VAL A 354 3.46 11.66 15.48
N PRO A 355 3.72 11.70 16.80
CA PRO A 355 3.55 10.54 17.66
C PRO A 355 2.10 10.05 17.60
N LEU A 356 1.90 8.77 17.28
CA LEU A 356 0.57 8.18 17.12
C LEU A 356 -0.17 8.05 18.46
N SER A 357 0.58 7.98 19.57
CA SER A 357 0.07 7.94 20.93
C SER A 357 0.28 9.27 21.65
N VAL A 358 -0.67 9.61 22.53
CA VAL A 358 -0.61 10.83 23.34
C VAL A 358 -0.25 10.48 24.79
N PRO A 359 0.69 11.19 25.44
CA PRO A 359 0.96 11.01 26.86
C PRO A 359 -0.31 11.20 27.69
N TRP A 360 -0.60 10.22 28.55
CA TRP A 360 -1.68 10.35 29.50
C TRP A 360 -1.24 11.26 30.65
N ASP A 361 -1.95 12.38 30.78
CA ASP A 361 -1.79 13.33 31.88
C ASP A 361 -3.17 13.50 32.56
N PRO A 362 -3.31 13.14 33.85
CA PRO A 362 -4.54 13.36 34.60
C PRO A 362 -5.04 14.81 34.55
N SER A 363 -4.14 15.79 34.45
CA SER A 363 -4.48 17.21 34.38
C SER A 363 -5.24 17.58 33.10
N ASN A 364 -5.00 16.85 32.01
CA ASN A 364 -5.59 17.08 30.68
C ASN A 364 -6.61 16.00 30.28
N GLN A 365 -7.05 15.17 31.22
CA GLN A 365 -7.96 14.06 30.99
C GLN A 365 -9.23 14.47 30.22
N MET A 366 -9.89 15.56 30.62
CA MET A 366 -11.10 16.05 29.96
C MET A 366 -10.86 16.40 28.49
N TYR A 367 -9.73 17.04 28.20
CA TYR A 367 -9.35 17.39 26.84
C TYR A 367 -9.03 16.15 26.00
N LEU A 368 -8.32 15.18 26.57
CA LEU A 368 -8.02 13.92 25.90
C LEU A 368 -9.29 13.13 25.56
N SER A 369 -10.24 13.05 26.50
CA SER A 369 -11.54 12.40 26.28
C SER A 369 -12.36 13.13 25.21
N TYR A 370 -12.47 14.46 25.31
CA TYR A 370 -13.17 15.26 24.31
C TYR A 370 -12.59 15.08 22.90
N ASN A 371 -11.26 15.10 22.78
CA ASN A 371 -10.58 14.89 21.50
C ASN A 371 -10.75 13.48 20.95
N ASN A 372 -10.83 12.48 21.82
CA ASN A 372 -11.08 11.11 21.41
C ASN A 372 -12.48 10.98 20.77
N VAL A 373 -13.50 11.52 21.45
CA VAL A 373 -14.88 11.52 20.95
C VAL A 373 -15.03 12.38 19.69
N SER A 374 -14.43 13.57 19.66
CA SER A 374 -14.51 14.47 18.50
C SER A 374 -13.81 13.88 17.26
N ALA A 375 -12.69 13.16 17.44
CA ALA A 375 -12.03 12.44 16.36
C ALA A 375 -12.92 11.36 15.74
N LEU A 376 -13.65 10.60 16.57
CA LEU A 376 -14.60 9.59 16.09
C LEU A 376 -15.79 10.25 15.36
N LYS A 377 -16.37 11.32 15.92
CA LYS A 377 -17.43 12.09 15.25
C LYS A 377 -16.96 12.66 13.89
N LEU A 378 -15.72 13.12 13.81
CA LEU A 378 -15.14 13.64 12.57
C LEU A 378 -14.91 12.52 11.54
N MET A 379 -14.66 11.27 11.95
CA MET A 379 -14.59 10.14 11.01
C MET A 379 -15.96 9.75 10.45
N ASP A 380 -17.00 9.78 11.29
CA ASP A 380 -18.36 9.43 10.91
C ASP A 380 -18.95 10.41 9.86
N THR A 381 -18.60 11.70 9.95
CA THR A 381 -19.09 12.74 9.03
C THR A 381 -18.39 12.78 7.66
N ARG A 382 -17.41 11.89 7.40
CA ARG A 382 -16.71 11.85 6.11
C ARG A 382 -17.57 11.23 5.01
N ASN A 383 -17.53 11.80 3.81
CA ASN A 383 -18.44 11.41 2.72
C ASN A 383 -17.83 10.45 1.68
N ASN A 384 -16.50 10.27 1.67
CA ASN A 384 -15.78 9.55 0.61
C ASN A 384 -15.59 8.05 0.87
N TRP A 385 -16.48 7.42 1.65
CA TRP A 385 -16.38 6.00 1.97
C TRP A 385 -16.74 5.12 0.76
N VAL A 386 -15.87 4.17 0.43
CA VAL A 386 -16.07 3.24 -0.69
C VAL A 386 -16.44 1.86 -0.16
N LEU A 387 -17.64 1.39 -0.53
CA LEU A 387 -18.06 0.01 -0.21
C LEU A 387 -17.14 -0.98 -0.93
N THR A 388 -16.37 -1.70 -0.13
CA THR A 388 -15.34 -2.62 -0.61
C THR A 388 -15.88 -4.04 -0.74
N SER A 389 -16.69 -4.46 0.24
CA SER A 389 -17.22 -5.82 0.29
C SER A 389 -18.45 -5.87 1.19
N GLU A 390 -19.40 -6.75 0.87
CA GLU A 390 -20.63 -6.98 1.64
C GLU A 390 -20.88 -8.49 1.71
N LYS A 391 -21.02 -9.04 2.92
CA LYS A 391 -21.33 -10.46 3.17
C LYS A 391 -22.16 -10.59 4.44
N ASN A 392 -23.21 -11.41 4.41
CA ASN A 392 -24.02 -11.77 5.59
C ASN A 392 -24.45 -10.56 6.44
N ASN A 393 -25.00 -9.51 5.83
CA ASN A 393 -25.40 -8.25 6.48
C ASN A 393 -24.26 -7.42 7.12
N VAL A 394 -23.00 -7.78 6.89
CA VAL A 394 -21.82 -6.97 7.25
C VAL A 394 -21.36 -6.20 6.02
N ARG A 395 -21.31 -4.88 6.11
CA ARG A 395 -20.81 -4.01 5.03
C ARG A 395 -19.47 -3.40 5.42
N LEU A 396 -18.43 -3.72 4.65
CA LEU A 396 -17.08 -3.20 4.84
C LEU A 396 -16.82 -2.05 3.86
N TYR A 397 -16.53 -0.87 4.40
CA TYR A 397 -16.12 0.29 3.62
C TYR A 397 -14.69 0.68 3.96
N THR A 398 -13.99 1.19 2.96
CA THR A 398 -12.64 1.74 3.09
C THR A 398 -12.65 3.20 2.68
N LEU A 399 -11.82 4.00 3.32
CA LEU A 399 -11.55 5.39 2.98
C LEU A 399 -10.05 5.58 3.00
N GLU A 400 -9.50 6.13 1.92
CA GLU A 400 -8.10 6.51 1.87
C GLU A 400 -8.01 8.04 1.95
N GLU A 401 -7.35 8.56 2.99
CA GLU A 401 -7.19 10.00 3.20
C GLU A 401 -5.85 10.30 3.87
N ASN A 402 -5.15 11.33 3.40
CA ASN A 402 -3.82 11.72 3.90
C ASN A 402 -2.82 10.55 3.99
N GLN A 403 -2.83 9.67 2.98
CA GLN A 403 -2.00 8.47 2.93
C GLN A 403 -2.24 7.50 4.12
N MET A 404 -3.42 7.53 4.73
CA MET A 404 -3.86 6.60 5.78
C MET A 404 -5.09 5.83 5.31
N LEU A 405 -5.15 4.53 5.66
CA LEU A 405 -6.32 3.70 5.41
C LEU A 405 -7.26 3.78 6.60
N CYS A 406 -8.49 4.21 6.39
CA CYS A 406 -9.57 4.11 7.36
C CYS A 406 -10.55 3.03 6.91
N VAL A 407 -11.11 2.31 7.87
CA VAL A 407 -12.11 1.27 7.64
C VAL A 407 -13.32 1.54 8.50
N LYS A 408 -14.51 1.34 7.92
CA LYS A 408 -15.75 1.24 8.69
C LYS A 408 -16.48 -0.06 8.36
N VAL A 409 -17.05 -0.67 9.39
CA VAL A 409 -17.89 -1.86 9.27
C VAL A 409 -19.28 -1.51 9.78
N GLU A 410 -20.28 -1.60 8.92
CA GLU A 410 -21.68 -1.32 9.24
C GLU A 410 -22.50 -2.62 9.35
N MET A 411 -23.35 -2.69 10.38
CA MET A 411 -24.26 -3.80 10.64
C MET A 411 -25.58 -3.33 11.25
N TYR A 412 -26.60 -4.20 11.16
CA TYR A 412 -27.92 -4.03 11.75
C TYR A 412 -28.22 -5.21 12.67
N VAL A 413 -28.68 -4.92 13.90
CA VAL A 413 -29.04 -5.93 14.90
C VAL A 413 -30.41 -5.65 15.51
N SER A 414 -31.13 -6.71 15.85
CA SER A 414 -32.47 -6.63 16.45
C SER A 414 -32.40 -6.51 17.99
N VAL A 415 -31.65 -5.52 18.47
CA VAL A 415 -31.41 -5.25 19.91
C VAL A 415 -31.54 -3.74 20.16
N PRO A 416 -32.13 -3.26 21.26
CA PRO A 416 -32.24 -1.83 21.57
C PRO A 416 -30.87 -1.13 21.69
N ALA A 417 -30.77 0.13 21.26
CA ALA A 417 -29.50 0.85 21.15
C ALA A 417 -28.78 1.02 22.50
N GLU A 418 -29.53 1.28 23.57
CA GLU A 418 -28.98 1.39 24.93
C GLU A 418 -28.34 0.08 25.41
N GLN A 419 -28.96 -1.06 25.09
CA GLN A 419 -28.43 -2.38 25.41
C GLN A 419 -27.12 -2.65 24.66
N VAL A 420 -27.09 -2.31 23.37
CA VAL A 420 -25.89 -2.45 22.53
C VAL A 420 -24.76 -1.57 23.09
N PHE A 421 -25.07 -0.33 23.47
CA PHE A 421 -24.10 0.58 24.08
C PHE A 421 -23.52 0.01 25.38
N HIS A 422 -24.34 -0.53 26.27
CA HIS A 422 -23.86 -1.11 27.53
C HIS A 422 -22.97 -2.34 27.27
N LEU A 423 -23.38 -3.25 26.38
CA LEU A 423 -22.63 -4.46 26.07
C LEU A 423 -21.28 -4.17 25.38
N LEU A 424 -21.24 -3.21 24.45
CA LEU A 424 -20.01 -2.84 23.76
C LEU A 424 -19.09 -1.91 24.58
N SER A 425 -19.63 -1.22 25.59
CA SER A 425 -18.86 -0.36 26.49
C SER A 425 -17.92 -1.16 27.40
N ASP A 426 -18.27 -2.41 27.74
CA ASP A 426 -17.39 -3.28 28.53
C ASP A 426 -16.39 -4.02 27.62
N LEU A 427 -15.23 -3.41 27.40
CA LEU A 427 -14.16 -4.00 26.59
C LEU A 427 -13.64 -5.33 27.15
N ARG A 428 -13.86 -5.66 28.42
CA ARG A 428 -13.43 -6.96 29.00
C ARG A 428 -14.20 -8.13 28.39
N ARG A 429 -15.45 -7.88 27.96
CA ARG A 429 -16.32 -8.86 27.29
C ARG A 429 -16.02 -8.99 25.81
N ARG A 430 -15.21 -8.09 25.24
CA ARG A 430 -14.83 -8.12 23.82
C ARG A 430 -14.13 -9.43 23.43
N LYS A 431 -13.37 -10.04 24.34
CA LYS A 431 -12.74 -11.35 24.13
C LYS A 431 -13.73 -12.50 23.89
N GLU A 432 -14.99 -12.34 24.28
CA GLU A 432 -16.04 -13.36 24.08
C GLU A 432 -16.40 -13.51 22.59
N TRP A 433 -16.20 -12.48 21.77
CA TRP A 433 -16.58 -12.47 20.36
C TRP A 433 -15.47 -12.00 19.39
N ASP A 434 -14.49 -11.22 19.85
CA ASP A 434 -13.36 -10.74 19.04
C ASP A 434 -12.11 -11.59 19.27
N ARG A 435 -11.79 -12.44 18.30
CA ARG A 435 -10.59 -13.30 18.33
C ARG A 435 -9.27 -12.54 18.40
N HIS A 436 -9.27 -11.25 18.08
CA HIS A 436 -8.07 -10.43 18.18
C HIS A 436 -7.81 -9.95 19.62
N TYR A 437 -8.77 -10.07 20.52
CA TYR A 437 -8.63 -9.69 21.94
C TYR A 437 -8.36 -10.95 22.77
N GLU A 438 -7.09 -11.19 23.09
CA GLU A 438 -6.68 -12.33 23.91
C GLU A 438 -6.88 -12.02 25.39
N GLU A 439 -6.37 -10.86 25.83
CA GLU A 439 -6.53 -10.36 27.20
C GLU A 439 -6.94 -8.89 27.19
N CYS A 440 -7.77 -8.50 28.17
CA CYS A 440 -8.20 -7.12 28.35
C CYS A 440 -8.29 -6.82 29.85
N GLU A 441 -7.37 -6.02 30.36
CA GLU A 441 -7.25 -5.63 31.76
C GLU A 441 -7.62 -4.15 31.92
N VAL A 442 -8.31 -3.80 33.01
CA VAL A 442 -8.56 -2.39 33.36
C VAL A 442 -7.35 -1.88 34.12
N ILE A 443 -6.70 -0.83 33.61
CA ILE A 443 -5.57 -0.17 34.28
C ILE A 443 -6.11 0.81 35.32
N ASN A 444 -6.98 1.73 34.87
CA ASN A 444 -7.51 2.80 35.70
C ASN A 444 -8.86 3.25 35.14
N GLN A 445 -9.82 3.50 36.04
CA GLN A 445 -11.06 4.18 35.71
C GLN A 445 -10.85 5.67 35.96
N ALA A 446 -10.68 6.43 34.88
CA ALA A 446 -10.35 7.84 34.94
C ALA A 446 -11.58 8.67 35.33
N ASP A 447 -12.75 8.30 34.82
CA ASP A 447 -14.06 8.88 35.15
C ASP A 447 -15.16 7.81 35.00
N GLU A 448 -16.42 8.14 35.28
CA GLU A 448 -17.57 7.24 35.05
C GLU A 448 -17.62 6.76 33.58
N ASP A 449 -17.36 7.67 32.66
CA ASP A 449 -17.43 7.47 31.21
C ASP A 449 -16.08 7.14 30.55
N ASP A 450 -14.95 7.34 31.25
CA ASP A 450 -13.61 7.22 30.69
C ASP A 450 -12.78 6.15 31.42
N THR A 451 -12.27 5.15 30.69
CA THR A 451 -11.51 4.05 31.29
C THR A 451 -10.29 3.69 30.45
N LEU A 452 -9.18 3.41 31.13
CA LEU A 452 -7.93 2.96 30.54
C LEU A 452 -7.83 1.44 30.59
N TYR A 453 -7.57 0.85 29.44
CA TYR A 453 -7.44 -0.60 29.27
C TYR A 453 -6.06 -0.98 28.73
N ARG A 454 -5.55 -2.11 29.19
CA ARG A 454 -4.45 -2.84 28.56
C ARG A 454 -5.06 -3.99 27.75
N VAL A 455 -4.83 -3.98 26.45
CA VAL A 455 -5.33 -5.00 25.53
C VAL A 455 -4.15 -5.76 24.94
N VAL A 456 -4.20 -7.08 25.02
CA VAL A 456 -3.23 -7.97 24.38
C VAL A 456 -3.87 -8.63 23.17
N THR A 457 -3.13 -8.63 22.07
CA THR A 457 -3.57 -9.20 20.79
C THR A 457 -2.54 -10.22 20.29
N PRO A 458 -2.99 -11.31 19.65
CA PRO A 458 -2.11 -12.37 19.17
C PRO A 458 -1.29 -11.89 17.97
N SER A 459 -0.11 -12.47 17.76
CA SER A 459 0.75 -12.08 16.63
C SER A 459 0.12 -12.43 15.26
N VAL A 460 0.29 -11.53 14.28
CA VAL A 460 -0.17 -11.75 12.89
C VAL A 460 0.70 -12.77 12.16
N SER A 461 2.01 -12.78 12.44
CA SER A 461 2.99 -13.64 11.77
C SER A 461 3.29 -14.86 12.63
N LYS A 462 3.41 -16.04 12.00
CA LYS A 462 3.81 -17.27 12.70
C LYS A 462 5.18 -17.07 13.37
N GLY A 463 5.22 -17.14 14.71
CA GLY A 463 6.44 -16.95 15.50
C GLY A 463 6.80 -15.49 15.81
N GLY A 464 5.94 -14.53 15.49
CA GLY A 464 6.11 -13.13 15.90
C GLY A 464 5.69 -12.88 17.35
N LYS A 465 6.17 -11.78 17.95
CA LYS A 465 5.70 -11.32 19.26
C LYS A 465 4.26 -10.84 19.17
N GLY A 466 3.47 -11.05 20.22
CA GLY A 466 2.14 -10.46 20.36
C GLY A 466 2.23 -8.93 20.42
N LYS A 467 1.08 -8.25 20.31
CA LYS A 467 1.02 -6.78 20.50
C LYS A 467 0.22 -6.44 21.73
N ASP A 468 0.74 -5.51 22.53
CA ASP A 468 0.00 -4.89 23.62
C ASP A 468 -0.40 -3.46 23.24
N PHE A 469 -1.57 -3.03 23.69
CA PHE A 469 -2.11 -1.70 23.46
C PHE A 469 -2.57 -1.12 24.79
N ILE A 470 -2.31 0.17 25.00
CA ILE A 470 -2.91 0.93 26.10
C ILE A 470 -3.95 1.85 25.47
N LEU A 471 -5.23 1.63 25.77
CA LEU A 471 -6.35 2.31 25.14
C LEU A 471 -7.13 3.13 26.17
N LEU A 472 -7.37 4.40 25.84
CA LEU A 472 -8.39 5.23 26.47
C LEU A 472 -9.72 4.98 25.78
N ALA A 473 -10.69 4.46 26.53
CA ALA A 473 -12.06 4.28 26.09
C ALA A 473 -12.96 5.38 26.65
N SER A 474 -13.50 6.22 25.76
CA SER A 474 -14.37 7.35 26.09
C SER A 474 -15.79 7.09 25.61
N ARG A 475 -16.73 6.98 26.54
CA ARG A 475 -18.12 6.60 26.28
C ARG A 475 -19.02 7.83 26.42
N ARG A 476 -19.93 8.05 25.47
CA ARG A 476 -20.91 9.15 25.53
C ARG A 476 -22.30 8.67 25.10
N LYS A 477 -23.29 9.00 25.92
CA LYS A 477 -24.72 8.87 25.57
C LYS A 477 -25.11 10.03 24.63
N PRO A 478 -26.13 9.85 23.79
CA PRO A 478 -26.61 10.90 22.89
C PRO A 478 -27.19 12.07 23.68
N CYS A 479 -26.90 13.30 23.24
CA CYS A 479 -27.47 14.51 23.83
C CYS A 479 -28.88 14.78 23.31
N ASP A 480 -29.10 14.49 22.02
CA ASP A 480 -30.38 14.63 21.33
C ASP A 480 -30.72 13.35 20.53
N SER A 481 -31.97 13.21 20.08
CA SER A 481 -32.42 12.11 19.20
C SER A 481 -31.72 12.04 17.83
N ARG A 482 -30.89 13.05 17.52
CA ARG A 482 -30.06 13.12 16.31
C ARG A 482 -28.60 12.74 16.55
N ASP A 483 -28.21 12.47 17.80
CA ASP A 483 -26.86 12.03 18.13
C ASP A 483 -26.82 10.50 18.31
N PRO A 484 -25.73 9.84 17.94
CA PRO A 484 -25.51 8.43 18.24
C PRO A 484 -24.95 8.24 19.66
N TYR A 485 -25.07 7.02 20.19
CA TYR A 485 -24.19 6.59 21.28
C TYR A 485 -22.78 6.37 20.74
N LEU A 486 -21.77 6.78 21.52
CA LEU A 486 -20.38 6.80 21.07
C LEU A 486 -19.47 6.06 22.05
N ILE A 487 -18.60 5.22 21.49
CA ILE A 487 -17.52 4.56 22.23
C ILE A 487 -16.24 4.81 21.45
N ALA A 488 -15.46 5.81 21.86
CA ALA A 488 -14.21 6.18 21.19
C ALA A 488 -13.00 5.53 21.86
N LEU A 489 -12.07 5.02 21.07
CA LEU A 489 -10.87 4.32 21.48
C LEU A 489 -9.64 5.01 20.87
N ARG A 490 -8.65 5.31 21.71
CA ARG A 490 -7.36 5.89 21.28
C ARG A 490 -6.22 5.37 22.14
N SER A 491 -5.04 5.20 21.54
CA SER A 491 -3.84 4.84 22.29
C SER A 491 -3.24 6.00 23.07
N VAL A 492 -2.87 5.72 24.32
CA VAL A 492 -2.18 6.66 25.20
C VAL A 492 -0.90 6.04 25.78
N THR A 493 0.09 6.87 26.09
CA THR A 493 1.32 6.42 26.75
C THR A 493 1.27 6.69 28.25
N LEU A 494 1.58 5.66 29.03
CA LEU A 494 1.67 5.73 30.48
C LEU A 494 3.11 5.41 30.89
N PRO A 495 3.80 6.29 31.65
CA PRO A 495 5.14 6.02 32.16
C PRO A 495 5.22 4.72 32.98
N ASN A 496 4.14 4.37 33.68
CA ASN A 496 4.06 3.19 34.55
C ASN A 496 3.81 1.87 33.79
N HIS A 497 3.57 1.92 32.48
CA HIS A 497 3.34 0.74 31.64
C HIS A 497 4.20 0.80 30.36
N PRO A 498 5.54 0.75 30.49
CA PRO A 498 6.44 0.73 29.35
C PRO A 498 6.29 -0.56 28.52
N PRO A 499 6.77 -0.57 27.27
CA PRO A 499 6.80 -1.78 26.45
C PRO A 499 7.62 -2.87 27.14
N THR A 500 7.08 -4.09 27.21
CA THR A 500 7.79 -5.26 27.77
C THR A 500 8.53 -6.01 26.67
N GLU A 501 9.48 -6.89 27.03
CA GLU A 501 10.22 -7.66 26.01
C GLU A 501 9.34 -8.69 25.28
N ASP A 502 8.27 -9.17 25.93
CA ASP A 502 7.38 -10.20 25.37
C ASP A 502 6.43 -9.68 24.30
N PHE A 503 6.07 -8.39 24.37
CA PHE A 503 5.07 -7.77 23.50
C PHE A 503 5.63 -6.55 22.77
N SER A 504 5.18 -6.36 21.53
CA SER A 504 5.46 -5.12 20.79
C SER A 504 4.32 -4.12 20.99
N ARG A 505 4.64 -2.92 21.49
CA ARG A 505 3.64 -1.87 21.73
C ARG A 505 3.00 -1.44 20.41
N GLY A 506 1.72 -1.70 20.29
CA GLY A 506 0.87 -1.19 19.22
C GLY A 506 0.25 0.15 19.60
N GLU A 507 -0.09 0.93 18.57
CA GLU A 507 -0.74 2.24 18.73
C GLU A 507 -1.97 2.28 17.82
N VAL A 508 -3.04 2.94 18.27
CA VAL A 508 -4.29 3.18 17.53
C VAL A 508 -4.62 4.65 17.64
N LEU A 509 -4.68 5.34 16.50
CA LEU A 509 -4.97 6.79 16.44
C LEU A 509 -6.42 7.09 16.81
N CYS A 510 -7.35 6.40 16.15
CA CYS A 510 -8.77 6.52 16.41
C CYS A 510 -9.48 5.24 15.95
N ALA A 511 -10.19 4.62 16.87
CA ALA A 511 -11.11 3.53 16.58
C ALA A 511 -12.35 3.70 17.47
N GLY A 512 -13.43 2.98 17.19
CA GLY A 512 -14.60 3.08 18.06
C GLY A 512 -15.89 2.63 17.42
N PHE A 513 -16.98 2.78 18.17
CA PHE A 513 -18.33 2.44 17.74
C PHE A 513 -19.21 3.68 17.73
N THR A 514 -20.04 3.80 16.70
CA THR A 514 -21.21 4.69 16.67
C THR A 514 -22.45 3.81 16.62
N ILE A 515 -23.42 4.07 17.48
CA ILE A 515 -24.63 3.26 17.60
C ILE A 515 -25.83 4.17 17.38
N TRP A 516 -26.62 3.84 16.38
CA TRP A 516 -27.80 4.58 15.93
C TRP A 516 -29.05 3.73 16.13
N GLU A 517 -30.06 4.32 16.77
CA GLU A 517 -31.38 3.72 16.86
C GLU A 517 -32.17 4.04 15.58
N GLU A 518 -32.46 3.03 14.74
CA GLU A 518 -33.30 3.21 13.56
C GLU A 518 -34.79 2.97 13.88
N SER A 519 -35.06 2.05 14.80
CA SER A 519 -36.38 1.78 15.36
C SER A 519 -36.22 1.22 16.77
N SER A 520 -37.30 1.17 17.55
CA SER A 520 -37.28 0.69 18.95
C SER A 520 -36.69 -0.71 19.16
N SER A 521 -36.60 -1.52 18.09
CA SER A 521 -36.03 -2.86 18.14
C SER A 521 -34.85 -3.09 17.20
N VAL A 522 -34.50 -2.13 16.32
CA VAL A 522 -33.41 -2.28 15.34
C VAL A 522 -32.40 -1.18 15.53
N THR A 523 -31.16 -1.60 15.78
CA THR A 523 -30.02 -0.74 15.99
C THR A 523 -29.02 -0.92 14.86
N LYS A 524 -28.62 0.19 14.24
CA LYS A 524 -27.48 0.24 13.35
C LYS A 524 -26.24 0.56 14.18
N PHE A 525 -25.24 -0.33 14.19
CA PHE A 525 -23.96 0.00 14.79
C PHE A 525 -22.85 -0.05 13.74
N THR A 526 -21.93 0.89 13.85
CA THR A 526 -20.81 1.04 12.93
C THR A 526 -19.51 1.07 13.71
N TYR A 527 -18.57 0.22 13.35
CA TYR A 527 -17.22 0.23 13.89
C TYR A 527 -16.29 0.99 12.96
N TYR A 528 -15.52 1.93 13.50
CA TYR A 528 -14.50 2.69 12.80
C TYR A 528 -13.11 2.30 13.27
N ASN A 529 -12.15 2.25 12.36
CA ASN A 529 -10.74 2.08 12.70
C ASN A 529 -9.86 2.81 11.67
N GLN A 530 -9.03 3.73 12.17
CA GLN A 530 -7.94 4.31 11.41
C GLN A 530 -6.72 3.38 11.49
N ALA A 531 -6.36 2.76 10.36
CA ALA A 531 -5.33 1.75 10.31
C ALA A 531 -3.97 2.34 10.67
N THR A 532 -3.42 1.87 11.78
CA THR A 532 -2.05 2.12 12.22
C THR A 532 -1.15 0.93 11.89
N PRO A 533 0.18 1.06 11.90
CA PRO A 533 1.09 -0.08 11.64
C PRO A 533 0.87 -1.27 12.59
N GLY A 534 0.30 -1.02 13.77
CA GLY A 534 -0.14 -2.03 14.74
C GLY A 534 -1.22 -2.97 14.17
N VAL A 535 -2.24 -2.39 13.55
CA VAL A 535 -3.48 -3.09 13.18
C VAL A 535 -3.60 -3.30 11.67
N LEU A 536 -2.81 -2.58 10.87
CA LEU A 536 -2.82 -2.61 9.41
C LEU A 536 -2.71 -4.03 8.83
N PRO A 537 -1.86 -4.95 9.33
CA PRO A 537 -1.77 -6.29 8.74
C PRO A 537 -3.06 -7.10 8.85
N TYR A 538 -3.90 -6.88 9.87
CA TYR A 538 -5.22 -7.51 9.97
C TYR A 538 -6.18 -6.89 8.94
N ILE A 539 -6.15 -5.56 8.85
CA ILE A 539 -6.98 -4.77 7.94
C ILE A 539 -6.68 -5.06 6.48
N SER A 540 -5.42 -5.00 6.08
CA SER A 540 -4.99 -5.23 4.70
C SER A 540 -5.31 -6.65 4.23
N THR A 541 -5.25 -7.65 5.13
CA THR A 541 -5.57 -9.04 4.79
C THR A 541 -7.03 -9.21 4.40
N ASP A 542 -7.95 -8.62 5.18
CA ASP A 542 -9.38 -8.67 4.88
C ASP A 542 -9.76 -7.76 3.70
N VAL A 543 -9.17 -6.56 3.61
CA VAL A 543 -9.40 -5.64 2.47
C VAL A 543 -8.85 -6.21 1.16
N ALA A 544 -7.74 -6.95 1.21
CA ALA A 544 -7.23 -7.67 0.05
C ALA A 544 -8.12 -8.86 -0.33
N GLY A 545 -8.88 -9.41 0.62
CA GLY A 545 -9.76 -10.58 0.43
C GLY A 545 -9.06 -11.92 0.71
N LEU A 546 -7.94 -11.91 1.44
CA LEU A 546 -7.22 -13.12 1.86
C LEU A 546 -7.82 -13.77 3.11
N SER A 547 -8.55 -12.97 3.90
CA SER A 547 -9.25 -13.44 5.09
C SER A 547 -10.69 -12.93 5.09
N SER A 548 -11.48 -13.52 5.97
CA SER A 548 -12.81 -13.04 6.33
C SER A 548 -12.89 -12.84 7.84
N SER A 549 -11.79 -12.41 8.46
CA SER A 549 -11.67 -12.29 9.91
C SER A 549 -12.65 -11.24 10.44
N PHE A 550 -12.70 -10.05 9.82
CA PHE A 550 -13.69 -9.03 10.15
C PHE A 550 -15.12 -9.55 10.03
N TYR A 551 -15.44 -10.26 8.94
CA TYR A 551 -16.78 -10.84 8.77
C TYR A 551 -17.12 -11.82 9.89
N SER A 552 -16.19 -12.71 10.23
CA SER A 552 -16.41 -13.69 11.29
C SER A 552 -16.53 -13.03 12.67
N THR A 553 -15.69 -12.04 12.97
CA THR A 553 -15.70 -11.29 14.23
C THR A 553 -16.98 -10.48 14.38
N PHE A 554 -17.40 -9.76 13.35
CA PHE A 554 -18.60 -8.94 13.40
C PHE A 554 -19.89 -9.76 13.34
N SER A 555 -19.88 -10.90 12.64
CA SER A 555 -20.96 -11.89 12.75
C SER A 555 -21.05 -12.48 14.17
N ALA A 556 -19.92 -12.79 14.81
CA ALA A 556 -19.89 -13.24 16.20
C ALA A 556 -20.35 -12.14 17.18
N CYS A 557 -19.99 -10.88 16.91
CA CYS A 557 -20.47 -9.72 17.66
C CYS A 557 -22.01 -9.61 17.60
N SER A 558 -22.59 -9.75 16.40
CA SER A 558 -24.05 -9.77 16.22
C SER A 558 -24.71 -10.88 17.04
N GLN A 559 -24.17 -12.10 16.99
CA GLN A 559 -24.67 -13.24 17.77
C GLN A 559 -24.54 -13.00 19.28
N PHE A 560 -23.43 -12.40 19.71
CA PHE A 560 -23.19 -12.02 21.10
C PHE A 560 -24.22 -10.98 21.59
N LEU A 561 -24.51 -9.95 20.80
CA LEU A 561 -25.50 -8.93 21.14
C LEU A 561 -26.90 -9.53 21.24
N GLU A 562 -27.28 -10.41 20.31
CA GLU A 562 -28.58 -11.08 20.33
C GLU A 562 -28.73 -12.06 21.50
N ALA A 563 -27.66 -12.80 21.85
CA ALA A 563 -27.65 -13.72 22.99
C ALA A 563 -27.74 -12.99 24.34
N ASN A 564 -27.29 -11.74 24.42
CA ASN A 564 -27.28 -10.92 25.64
C ASN A 564 -28.34 -9.80 25.63
N LYS A 565 -29.34 -9.89 24.73
CA LYS A 565 -30.39 -8.87 24.60
C LYS A 565 -31.21 -8.69 25.90
N ASP A 566 -31.35 -9.76 26.68
CA ASP A 566 -32.16 -9.78 27.91
C ASP A 566 -31.33 -9.53 29.19
N SER A 567 -30.00 -9.36 29.09
CA SER A 567 -29.12 -9.32 30.27
C SER A 567 -29.36 -8.12 31.21
N LEU A 568 -29.99 -7.04 30.75
CA LEU A 568 -30.40 -5.91 31.61
C LEU A 568 -31.78 -6.08 32.23
N SER A 569 -32.62 -7.00 31.72
CA SER A 569 -33.90 -7.34 32.36
C SER A 569 -33.75 -8.11 33.67
N ALA A 570 -32.52 -8.52 34.01
CA ALA A 570 -32.18 -9.29 35.21
C ALA A 570 -31.51 -8.47 36.34
N LEU A 571 -31.32 -7.16 36.19
CA LEU A 571 -30.82 -6.27 37.25
C LEU A 571 -32.00 -5.60 37.97
N PRO A 572 -32.14 -5.75 39.30
CA PRO A 572 -33.20 -5.07 40.04
C PRO A 572 -33.04 -3.57 39.94
N SER A 573 -34.14 -2.88 39.65
CA SER A 573 -34.30 -1.44 39.71
C SER A 573 -34.08 -0.92 41.14
N SER A 574 -32.84 -0.76 41.57
CA SER A 574 -32.53 -0.01 42.81
C SER A 574 -31.09 0.49 42.80
N SER A 575 -30.85 1.57 42.04
CA SER A 575 -29.93 2.68 42.35
C SER A 575 -29.88 3.63 41.15
N PHE A 576 -30.92 4.46 41.05
CA PHE A 576 -30.89 5.73 40.31
C PHE A 576 -30.53 6.85 41.27
#